data_AF-A0A9D6YV27-F1
#
_entry.id   AF-A0A9D6YV27-F1
#
_cell.length_a   1.000
_cell.length_b   1.000
_cell.length_c   1.000
_cell.angle_alpha   90.00
_cell.angle_beta   90.00
_cell.angle_gamma   90.00
#
_symmetry.space_group_name_H-M   'P 1'
#
loop_
_entity.id
_entity.type
_entity.pdbx_description
1 polymer ?
#
loop_
_entity_poly.entity_id
_entity_poly.type
_entity_poly.pdbx_seq_one_letter_code
_entity_poly.pdbx_strand_id
1 'polypeptide(L)'
;GLFGASTLTASIVSLSSSYAICEAFGWENGINKHFREAPVFYGLYTFLIILAATVVLFPNLPLIFIMLVSQQVNGILLPFILIFMIILVNNRRIMGPHVNSRLYNIIAWFTVGSLIALTFILVVTSFLP
;
A
#
# COMPACT_ATOMS: atom_id res chain seq x y z
N GLY A 1 -11.84 12.09 -14.29
CA GLY A 1 -11.40 10.72 -13.91
C GLY A 1 -9.96 10.72 -13.43
N LEU A 2 -9.00 10.74 -14.36
CA LEU A 2 -7.58 10.57 -14.07
C LEU A 2 -7.01 11.57 -13.04
N PHE A 3 -7.32 12.87 -13.17
CA PHE A 3 -6.89 13.91 -12.21
C PHE A 3 -7.43 13.68 -10.78
N GLY A 4 -8.68 13.23 -10.64
CA GLY A 4 -9.26 12.91 -9.34
C GLY A 4 -8.61 11.68 -8.70
N ALA A 5 -8.38 10.64 -9.50
CA ALA A 5 -7.72 9.42 -9.04
C ALA A 5 -6.26 9.68 -8.61
N SER A 6 -5.52 10.48 -9.38
CA SER A 6 -4.12 10.80 -9.07
C SER A 6 -4.00 11.67 -7.81
N THR A 7 -4.86 12.68 -7.64
CA THR A 7 -4.86 13.56 -6.44
C THR A 7 -5.23 12.81 -5.17
N LEU A 8 -6.25 11.92 -5.22
CA LEU A 8 -6.60 11.06 -4.10
C LEU A 8 -5.47 10.08 -3.76
N THR A 9 -4.90 9.42 -4.77
CA THR A 9 -3.78 8.48 -4.57
C THR A 9 -2.58 9.19 -3.96
N ALA A 10 -2.19 10.35 -4.49
CA ALA A 10 -1.08 11.14 -3.98
C ALA A 10 -1.27 11.51 -2.49
N SER A 11 -2.50 11.88 -2.12
CA SER A 11 -2.84 12.25 -0.74
C SER A 11 -2.81 11.03 0.19
N ILE A 12 -3.48 9.93 -0.19
CA ILE A 12 -3.58 8.72 0.64
C ILE A 12 -2.22 8.04 0.82
N VAL A 13 -1.42 7.91 -0.24
CA VAL A 13 -0.10 7.28 -0.19
C VAL A 13 0.85 8.10 0.67
N SER A 14 0.93 9.42 0.45
CA SER A 14 1.81 10.30 1.23
C SER A 14 1.43 10.31 2.71
N LEU A 15 0.13 10.31 3.00
CA LEU A 15 -0.40 10.25 4.37
C LEU A 15 -0.02 8.92 5.04
N SER A 16 -0.32 7.79 4.40
CA SER A 16 -0.02 6.45 4.91
C SER A 16 1.48 6.24 5.13
N SER A 17 2.32 6.66 4.18
CA SER A 17 3.77 6.60 4.32
C SER A 17 4.28 7.46 5.48
N SER A 18 3.79 8.69 5.63
CA SER A 18 4.17 9.55 6.76
C SER A 18 3.78 8.93 8.10
N TYR A 19 2.60 8.32 8.17
CA TYR A 19 2.14 7.60 9.34
C TYR A 19 3.02 6.41 9.70
N ALA A 20 3.29 5.53 8.74
CA ALA A 20 4.11 4.34 8.95
C ALA A 20 5.53 4.70 9.40
N ILE A 21 6.12 5.74 8.81
CA ILE A 21 7.46 6.22 9.18
C ILE A 21 7.42 6.75 10.62
N CYS A 22 6.52 7.67 10.93
CA CYS A 22 6.51 8.24 12.27
C CYS A 22 6.14 7.21 13.35
N GLU A 23 5.38 6.16 13.02
CA GLU A 23 5.10 5.03 13.93
C GLU A 23 6.33 4.16 14.16
N ALA A 24 7.09 3.87 13.11
CA ALA A 24 8.35 3.11 13.20
C ALA A 24 9.42 3.83 14.05
N PHE A 25 9.44 5.16 14.04
CA PHE A 25 10.38 5.96 14.84
C PHE A 25 9.86 6.33 16.24
N GLY A 26 8.63 5.92 16.60
CA GLY A 26 8.04 6.23 17.90
C GLY A 26 7.74 7.72 18.12
N TRP A 27 7.67 8.51 17.04
CA TRP A 27 7.22 9.90 17.12
C TRP A 27 5.70 9.96 17.30
N GLU A 28 5.19 11.06 17.86
CA GLU A 28 3.74 11.22 18.08
C GLU A 28 3.00 11.39 16.74
N ASN A 29 2.03 10.50 16.50
CA ASN A 29 1.33 10.38 15.22
C ASN A 29 -0.16 10.61 15.38
N GLY A 30 -0.72 11.48 14.55
CA GLY A 30 -2.16 11.66 14.50
C GLY A 30 -2.56 12.93 13.76
N ILE A 31 -3.48 12.78 12.79
CA ILE A 31 -4.30 13.85 12.21
C ILE A 31 -5.05 14.64 13.31
N ASN A 32 -5.25 14.02 14.48
CA ASN A 32 -5.87 14.63 15.67
C ASN A 32 -4.91 15.52 16.49
N LYS A 33 -3.63 15.64 16.12
CA LYS A 33 -2.70 16.59 16.76
C LYS A 33 -2.50 17.83 15.89
N HIS A 34 -2.57 18.98 16.53
CA HIS A 34 -2.48 20.29 15.86
C HIS A 34 -1.14 20.42 15.11
N PHE A 35 -1.12 21.19 14.01
CA PHE A 35 0.06 21.57 13.19
C PHE A 35 1.35 21.97 13.97
N ARG A 36 1.24 22.20 15.28
CA ARG A 36 2.28 22.65 16.19
C ARG A 36 2.84 21.54 17.11
N GLU A 37 2.21 20.37 17.17
CA GLU A 37 2.60 19.25 18.03
C GLU A 37 3.36 18.14 17.29
N ALA A 38 3.20 18.01 15.96
CA ALA A 38 3.91 17.01 15.14
C ALA A 38 4.59 17.64 13.90
N PRO A 39 5.61 18.51 14.08
CA PRO A 39 6.32 19.14 12.96
C PRO A 39 6.99 18.11 12.04
N VAL A 40 7.38 16.95 12.57
CA VAL A 40 8.00 15.86 11.82
C VAL A 40 7.01 15.19 10.86
N PHE A 41 5.74 15.03 11.26
CA PHE A 41 4.71 14.42 10.41
C PHE A 41 4.36 15.32 9.21
N TYR A 42 4.08 16.60 9.46
CA TYR A 42 3.80 17.55 8.39
C TYR A 42 5.03 17.80 7.51
N GLY A 43 6.23 17.84 8.10
CA GLY A 43 7.49 17.91 7.38
C GLY A 43 7.71 16.73 6.43
N LEU A 44 7.51 15.50 6.90
CA LEU A 44 7.59 14.28 6.08
C LEU A 44 6.54 14.26 4.98
N TYR A 45 5.29 14.62 5.30
CA TYR A 45 4.20 14.67 4.33
C TYR A 45 4.47 15.68 3.22
N THR A 46 4.84 16.91 3.57
CA THR A 46 5.20 17.94 2.59
C THR A 46 6.45 17.55 1.80
N PHE A 47 7.45 16.94 2.43
CA PHE A 47 8.64 16.43 1.75
C PHE A 47 8.31 15.35 0.73
N LEU A 48 7.47 14.37 1.09
CA LEU A 48 7.03 13.30 0.18
C LEU A 48 6.30 13.89 -1.05
N ILE A 49 5.42 14.88 -0.84
CA ILE A 49 4.71 15.54 -1.94
C ILE A 49 5.68 16.31 -2.85
N ILE A 50 6.59 17.11 -2.29
CA ILE A 50 7.57 17.88 -3.07
C ILE A 50 8.49 16.94 -3.85
N LEU A 51 8.93 15.85 -3.22
CA LEU A 51 9.78 14.85 -3.86
C LEU A 51 9.05 14.15 -5.01
N ALA A 52 7.80 13.72 -4.80
CA ALA A 52 6.98 13.14 -5.87
C ALA A 52 6.75 14.12 -7.04
N ALA A 53 6.42 15.37 -6.74
CA ALA A 53 6.24 16.41 -7.76
C ALA A 53 7.54 16.68 -8.54
N THR A 54 8.68 16.71 -7.85
CA THR A 54 10.00 16.92 -8.47
C THR A 54 10.34 15.77 -9.41
N VAL A 55 10.14 14.51 -8.98
CA VAL A 55 10.38 13.32 -9.80
C VAL A 55 9.52 13.33 -11.06
N VAL A 56 8.25 13.73 -10.96
CA VAL A 56 7.34 13.78 -12.12
C VAL A 56 7.70 14.89 -13.11
N LEU A 57 8.29 16.00 -12.65
CA LEU A 57 8.66 17.13 -13.49
C LEU A 57 9.94 16.90 -14.32
N PHE A 58 10.69 15.83 -14.08
CA PHE A 58 11.91 15.53 -14.85
C PHE A 58 11.58 15.19 -16.32
N PRO A 59 12.09 15.98 -17.30
CA PRO A 59 11.88 15.68 -18.71
C PRO A 59 12.70 14.44 -19.14
N ASN A 60 12.13 13.59 -19.99
CA ASN A 60 12.68 12.30 -20.50
C ASN A 60 12.56 11.06 -19.60
N LEU A 61 11.73 11.07 -18.56
CA LEU A 61 11.44 9.81 -17.84
C LEU A 61 10.52 8.91 -18.68
N PRO A 62 10.86 7.63 -18.90
CA PRO A 62 9.97 6.66 -19.52
C PRO A 62 8.84 6.30 -18.54
N LEU A 63 7.83 7.18 -18.44
CA LEU A 63 6.68 7.03 -17.51
C LEU A 63 5.97 5.68 -17.69
N ILE A 64 5.84 5.21 -18.93
CA ILE A 64 5.21 3.91 -19.23
C ILE A 64 6.02 2.77 -18.62
N PHE A 65 7.35 2.80 -18.75
CA PHE A 65 8.22 1.78 -18.15
C PHE A 65 8.13 1.79 -16.62
N ILE A 66 8.17 2.97 -16.01
CA ILE A 66 8.04 3.13 -14.54
C ILE A 66 6.67 2.61 -14.06
N MET A 67 5.60 2.90 -14.81
CA MET A 67 4.25 2.43 -14.50
C MET A 67 4.15 0.90 -14.59
N LEU A 68 4.71 0.29 -15.65
CA LEU A 68 4.73 -1.17 -15.82
C LEU A 68 5.52 -1.86 -14.69
N VAL A 69 6.70 -1.34 -14.37
CA VAL A 69 7.51 -1.88 -13.26
C VAL A 69 6.76 -1.74 -11.93
N SER A 70 6.14 -0.58 -11.66
CA SER A 70 5.34 -0.36 -10.45
C SER A 70 4.16 -1.34 -10.36
N GLN A 71 3.45 -1.59 -11.47
CA GLN A 71 2.36 -2.57 -11.50
C GLN A 71 2.86 -4.00 -11.25
N GLN A 72 3.99 -4.40 -11.82
CA GLN A 72 4.59 -5.72 -11.57
C GLN A 72 4.95 -5.89 -10.09
N VAL A 73 5.60 -4.88 -9.49
CA VAL A 73 5.95 -4.88 -8.06
C VAL A 73 4.68 -4.97 -7.20
N ASN A 74 3.65 -4.18 -7.50
CA ASN A 74 2.37 -4.24 -6.79
C ASN A 74 1.71 -5.62 -6.91
N GLY A 75 1.76 -6.23 -8.10
CA GLY A 75 1.30 -7.59 -8.34
C GLY A 75 1.97 -8.59 -7.40
N ILE A 76 3.30 -8.56 -7.29
CA ILE A 76 4.07 -9.47 -6.42
C ILE A 76 3.80 -9.19 -4.93
N LEU A 77 3.57 -7.94 -4.53
CA LEU A 77 3.31 -7.56 -3.14
C LEU A 77 1.91 -7.97 -2.64
N LEU A 78 0.89 -7.91 -3.51
CA LEU A 78 -0.50 -8.26 -3.17
C LEU A 78 -0.64 -9.61 -2.45
N PRO A 79 -0.15 -10.75 -2.98
CA PRO A 79 -0.31 -12.05 -2.34
C PRO A 79 0.39 -12.11 -0.98
N PHE A 80 1.56 -11.48 -0.85
CA PHE A 80 2.28 -11.40 0.42
C PHE A 80 1.42 -10.70 1.48
N ILE A 81 0.91 -9.50 1.17
CA ILE A 81 0.07 -8.72 2.07
C ILE A 81 -1.21 -9.50 2.45
N LEU A 82 -1.86 -10.14 1.47
CA LEU A 82 -3.07 -10.94 1.68
C LEU A 82 -2.85 -12.14 2.61
N ILE A 83 -1.75 -12.85 2.46
CA ILE A 83 -1.39 -13.98 3.35
C ILE A 83 -1.22 -13.48 4.78
N PHE A 84 -0.45 -12.40 4.98
CA PHE A 84 -0.27 -11.80 6.31
C PHE A 84 -1.60 -11.31 6.89
N MET A 85 -2.46 -10.71 6.07
CA MET A 85 -3.78 -10.25 6.49
C MET A 85 -4.65 -11.42 6.97
N ILE A 86 -4.71 -12.54 6.22
CA ILE A 86 -5.48 -13.72 6.64
C ILE A 86 -4.94 -14.30 7.94
N ILE A 87 -3.61 -14.41 8.09
CA ILE A 87 -3.01 -14.91 9.33
C ILE A 87 -3.39 -14.01 10.51
N LEU A 88 -3.34 -12.68 10.33
CA LEU A 88 -3.70 -11.71 11.36
C LEU A 88 -5.18 -11.80 11.74
N VAL A 89 -6.07 -11.86 10.74
CA VAL A 89 -7.53 -11.95 10.92
C VAL A 89 -7.95 -13.29 11.54
N ASN A 90 -7.23 -14.37 11.24
CA ASN A 90 -7.48 -15.68 11.84
C ASN A 90 -6.90 -15.80 13.26
N ASN A 91 -6.07 -14.84 13.70
CA ASN A 91 -5.45 -14.89 15.01
C ASN A 91 -6.41 -14.42 16.11
N ARG A 92 -6.94 -15.37 16.89
CA ARG A 92 -7.80 -15.10 18.08
C ARG A 92 -7.15 -14.19 19.11
N ARG A 93 -5.82 -14.16 19.23
CA ARG A 93 -5.14 -13.24 20.17
C ARG A 93 -5.25 -11.77 19.75
N ILE A 94 -5.33 -11.49 18.45
CA ILE A 94 -5.34 -10.12 17.91
C ILE A 94 -6.78 -9.66 17.67
N MET A 95 -7.65 -10.53 17.14
CA MET A 95 -9.01 -10.19 16.74
C MET A 95 -10.09 -10.53 17.80
N GLY A 96 -9.69 -11.26 18.85
CA GLY A 96 -10.56 -11.60 19.99
C GLY A 96 -11.81 -12.39 19.58
N PRO A 97 -13.03 -11.92 19.91
CA PRO A 97 -14.29 -12.60 19.58
C PRO A 97 -14.72 -12.46 18.11
N HIS A 98 -14.13 -11.53 17.33
CA HIS A 98 -14.48 -11.27 15.93
C HIS A 98 -13.66 -12.07 14.92
N VAL A 99 -13.16 -13.24 15.32
CA VAL A 99 -12.41 -14.09 14.39
C VAL A 99 -13.29 -14.61 13.26
N ASN A 100 -12.66 -14.74 12.10
CA ASN A 100 -13.33 -15.26 10.91
C ASN A 100 -13.91 -16.65 11.18
N SER A 101 -15.18 -16.84 10.82
CA SER A 101 -15.81 -18.16 10.92
C SER A 101 -15.20 -19.13 9.90
N ARG A 102 -15.33 -20.44 10.11
CA ARG A 102 -14.78 -21.46 9.20
C ARG A 102 -15.23 -21.26 7.75
N LEU A 103 -16.45 -20.76 7.52
CA LEU A 103 -16.97 -20.46 6.17
C LEU A 103 -16.25 -19.26 5.54
N TYR A 104 -16.06 -18.17 6.28
CA TYR A 104 -15.34 -17.01 5.77
C TYR A 104 -13.86 -17.30 5.52
N ASN A 105 -13.25 -18.18 6.33
CA ASN A 105 -11.87 -18.58 6.10
C ASN A 105 -11.71 -19.39 4.81
N ILE A 106 -12.66 -20.27 4.47
CA ILE A 106 -12.66 -21.02 3.19
C ILE A 106 -12.79 -20.06 2.01
N ILE A 107 -13.71 -19.09 2.08
CA ILE A 107 -13.89 -18.09 1.02
C ILE A 107 -12.63 -17.23 0.87
N ALA A 108 -12.07 -16.74 1.99
CA ALA A 108 -10.86 -15.94 1.98
C ALA A 108 -9.67 -16.70 1.40
N TRP A 109 -9.48 -17.97 1.78
CA TRP A 109 -8.44 -18.83 1.21
C TRP A 109 -8.64 -19.08 -0.28
N PHE A 110 -9.88 -19.26 -0.73
CA PHE A 110 -10.18 -19.43 -2.15
C PHE A 110 -9.88 -18.15 -2.95
N THR A 111 -10.30 -16.98 -2.44
CA THR A 111 -10.02 -15.68 -3.06
C THR A 111 -8.53 -15.40 -3.11
N VAL A 112 -7.81 -15.64 -2.03
CA VAL A 112 -6.35 -15.44 -1.98
C VAL A 112 -5.62 -16.45 -2.86
N GLY A 113 -6.02 -17.72 -2.86
CA GLY A 113 -5.48 -18.72 -3.77
C GLY A 113 -5.69 -18.35 -5.24
N SER A 114 -6.89 -17.87 -5.59
CA SER A 114 -7.21 -17.38 -6.93
C SER A 114 -6.39 -16.15 -7.31
N LEU A 115 -6.24 -15.17 -6.41
CA LEU A 115 -5.43 -13.97 -6.62
C LEU A 115 -3.94 -14.31 -6.77
N ILE A 116 -3.41 -15.22 -5.95
CA ILE A 116 -2.03 -15.72 -6.07
C ILE A 116 -1.84 -16.39 -7.42
N ALA A 117 -2.76 -17.27 -7.83
CA ALA A 117 -2.69 -17.96 -9.11
C ALA A 117 -2.71 -16.98 -10.30
N LEU A 118 -3.64 -16.01 -10.29
CA LEU A 118 -3.70 -14.96 -11.32
C LEU A 118 -2.43 -14.10 -11.34
N THR A 119 -1.94 -13.71 -10.18
CA THR A 119 -0.71 -12.93 -10.05
C THR A 119 0.48 -13.71 -10.60
N PHE A 120 0.58 -15.00 -10.28
CA PHE A 120 1.64 -15.87 -10.76
C PHE A 120 1.58 -16.02 -12.28
N ILE A 121 0.38 -16.21 -12.85
CA ILE A 121 0.17 -16.23 -14.31
C ILE A 121 0.67 -14.91 -14.92
N LEU A 122 0.26 -13.76 -14.36
CA LEU A 122 0.60 -12.44 -14.89
C LEU A 122 2.12 -12.18 -14.84
N VAL A 123 2.77 -12.57 -13.75
CA VAL A 123 4.23 -12.49 -13.60
C VAL A 123 4.91 -13.39 -14.62
N VAL A 124 4.49 -14.66 -14.73
CA VAL A 124 5.04 -15.61 -15.70
C VAL A 124 4.88 -15.09 -17.14
N THR A 125 3.72 -14.54 -17.51
CA THR A 125 3.49 -13.93 -18.84
C THR A 125 4.17 -12.58 -19.05
N SER A 126 4.52 -11.86 -17.98
CA SER A 126 5.34 -10.63 -18.10
C SER A 126 6.82 -10.96 -18.32
N PHE A 127 7.29 -12.10 -17.80
CA PHE A 127 8.68 -12.55 -17.92
C PHE A 127 8.93 -13.44 -19.14
N LEU A 128 7.93 -14.21 -19.60
CA LEU A 128 7.98 -14.95 -20.86
C LEU A 128 7.32 -14.11 -21.96
N PRO A 129 8.07 -13.70 -23.01
CA PRO A 129 7.55 -12.88 -24.10
C PRO A 129 6.48 -13.59 -24.93
#